data_AF-A0A957WZH1-F1
#
_entry.id   AF-A0A957WZH1-F1
#
_cell.length_a   1.000
_cell.length_b   1.000
_cell.length_c   1.000
_cell.angle_alpha   90.00
_cell.angle_beta   90.00
_cell.angle_gamma   90.00
#
_symmetry.space_group_name_H-M   'P 1'
#
loop_
_entity.id
_entity.type
_entity.pdbx_description
1 polymer ?
#
loop_
_entity_poly.entity_id
_entity_poly.type
_entity_poly.pdbx_seq_one_letter_code
_entity_poly.pdbx_strand_id
1 'polypeptide(L)'
;MRLQQKFCNYIILQKATNIWLICTNTLAPRRKACQANRKRSVFLRVHLWRNFLLALVPLGMGLIGQQVTKERIFMFQRNYLFHYTVLVLVWFALTGLSAVPLSAKSQYQTLPPLQPLTIKESEGIYELGYAVAADGDTAIVGAPKSTFQRDQDGVAFIFTSAENGWAQQATLTADDLNYSARFGSAVAISGNTAIVGASNDKGDDYRFPGVGSAHVFVRTGTEWSRQSRLIPDTETGGWFGEAVAIDGDTAVVGARREEHPDSNSDNGVAYVFVRSGSTWTQQAKLMTEPSMHFGHAVAIQGDTIVVGDFGNAVVHIFKRTGTTWTKHDTLTGDGLGGRSAFGVSLALDGDTLVIGDSWYDTGNGESQGVLYIFTQTNEGWVQQQKLAASDGVGSDNFGAAVAILGDQVAAGAWGKQVGSNSLQGAAYHFAHNGESWAEQASWRLSDGADSDYFGNAVALYENGLLIGAPYRDSSVTDRGVVYYTKLLPQNIITFAPLPDHALSDGSFTLSATASSGLPIIYTTSTPAVCSIEGNVVTLLAPGQCTIIASQPGNDQARPAIEQSHSFMVFDTILDTIHKLLLPLIQNN
;
A
#
# COMPACT_ATOMS: atom_id res chain seq x y z
N MET A 1 -38.02 24.28 32.23
CA MET A 1 -37.27 23.07 32.62
C MET A 1 -36.43 22.64 31.41
N ARG A 2 -35.10 22.46 31.41
CA ARG A 2 -34.05 22.40 32.46
C ARG A 2 -34.20 21.33 33.54
N LEU A 3 -33.08 20.61 33.79
CA LEU A 3 -32.77 19.62 34.86
C LEU A 3 -33.49 18.27 34.67
N GLN A 4 -32.91 17.09 34.96
CA GLN A 4 -31.55 16.61 35.33
C GLN A 4 -31.44 15.14 34.84
N GLN A 5 -30.38 14.66 34.19
CA GLN A 5 -29.01 14.36 34.66
C GLN A 5 -28.94 13.39 35.87
N LYS A 6 -28.46 12.16 35.64
CA LYS A 6 -27.69 11.37 36.62
C LYS A 6 -26.88 10.23 35.96
N PHE A 7 -25.63 10.06 36.40
CA PHE A 7 -24.74 8.95 36.05
C PHE A 7 -25.00 7.72 36.95
N CYS A 8 -24.63 6.51 36.50
CA CYS A 8 -23.63 5.68 37.21
C CYS A 8 -23.22 4.39 36.46
N ASN A 9 -21.94 4.32 36.14
CA ASN A 9 -21.00 3.18 36.06
C ASN A 9 -21.50 1.71 36.11
N TYR A 10 -21.04 0.94 35.11
CA TYR A 10 -20.15 -0.24 35.26
C TYR A 10 -20.44 -1.28 36.36
N ILE A 11 -20.66 -2.54 35.95
CA ILE A 11 -19.90 -3.71 36.44
C ILE A 11 -20.07 -4.90 35.46
N ILE A 12 -19.00 -5.65 35.24
CA ILE A 12 -19.00 -6.90 34.46
C ILE A 12 -19.35 -8.06 35.39
N LEU A 13 -20.27 -8.94 34.99
CA LEU A 13 -20.46 -10.22 35.66
C LEU A 13 -20.83 -11.34 34.67
N GLN A 14 -19.88 -12.24 34.42
CA GLN A 14 -20.19 -13.54 33.84
C GLN A 14 -20.92 -14.41 34.87
N LYS A 15 -22.00 -15.08 34.46
CA LYS A 15 -22.03 -16.55 34.34
C LYS A 15 -23.37 -17.04 33.76
N ALA A 16 -23.33 -18.22 33.14
CA ALA A 16 -24.48 -18.85 32.51
C ALA A 16 -25.14 -19.90 33.43
N THR A 17 -26.46 -20.01 33.34
CA THR A 17 -27.20 -21.27 33.52
C THR A 17 -28.52 -21.23 32.74
N ASN A 18 -28.90 -22.37 32.15
CA ASN A 18 -30.20 -22.56 31.49
C ASN A 18 -31.29 -22.94 32.51
N ILE A 19 -32.58 -22.74 32.18
CA ILE A 19 -33.60 -23.83 32.07
C ILE A 19 -35.04 -23.30 31.78
N TRP A 20 -35.60 -23.79 30.66
CA TRP A 20 -37.00 -24.10 30.33
C TRP A 20 -38.19 -23.11 30.49
N LEU A 21 -38.72 -22.74 29.31
CA LEU A 21 -40.11 -23.00 28.81
C LEU A 21 -41.35 -22.65 29.65
N ILE A 22 -42.29 -21.97 28.98
CA ILE A 22 -43.69 -22.45 28.78
C ILE A 22 -44.23 -21.86 27.46
N CYS A 23 -45.12 -22.57 26.77
CA CYS A 23 -45.72 -22.17 25.49
C CYS A 23 -47.23 -21.99 25.61
N THR A 24 -47.83 -21.13 24.76
CA THR A 24 -49.07 -21.40 23.98
C THR A 24 -49.29 -20.26 22.97
N ASN A 25 -49.46 -20.54 21.66
CA ASN A 25 -50.75 -20.74 20.95
C ASN A 25 -51.67 -19.49 21.00
N THR A 26 -52.34 -19.03 19.93
CA THR A 26 -52.91 -19.66 18.71
C THR A 26 -53.08 -18.55 17.63
N LEU A 27 -53.46 -18.70 16.35
CA LEU A 27 -54.18 -19.75 15.61
C LEU A 27 -53.81 -19.67 14.11
N ALA A 28 -53.84 -20.81 13.41
CA ALA A 28 -53.82 -20.89 11.93
C ALA A 28 -55.30 -21.18 11.46
N PRO A 29 -55.67 -22.00 10.44
CA PRO A 29 -54.88 -22.71 9.40
C PRO A 29 -55.53 -22.80 7.99
N ARG A 30 -54.86 -23.56 7.10
CA ARG A 30 -55.35 -24.42 5.98
C ARG A 30 -54.95 -23.95 4.56
N ARG A 31 -54.57 -24.83 3.62
CA ARG A 31 -54.59 -26.33 3.62
C ARG A 31 -53.52 -26.94 2.68
N LYS A 32 -52.79 -27.96 3.19
CA LYS A 32 -52.46 -29.30 2.61
C LYS A 32 -51.82 -29.42 1.20
N ALA A 33 -51.07 -30.47 0.83
CA ALA A 33 -50.31 -31.57 1.49
C ALA A 33 -49.50 -32.28 0.35
N CYS A 34 -48.55 -33.23 0.51
CA CYS A 34 -48.08 -34.17 1.55
C CYS A 34 -46.53 -34.13 1.61
N GLN A 35 -45.84 -34.25 2.76
CA GLN A 35 -45.53 -35.47 3.56
C GLN A 35 -44.79 -36.59 2.80
N ALA A 36 -43.77 -37.28 3.34
CA ALA A 36 -42.86 -37.13 4.50
C ALA A 36 -41.78 -38.27 4.42
N ASN A 37 -40.74 -38.52 5.23
CA ASN A 37 -40.09 -37.98 6.46
C ASN A 37 -38.65 -38.63 6.52
N ARG A 38 -37.75 -38.68 7.55
CA ARG A 38 -37.69 -38.34 8.99
C ARG A 38 -36.21 -38.32 9.48
N LYS A 39 -35.96 -37.71 10.66
CA LYS A 39 -34.85 -37.94 11.66
C LYS A 39 -33.39 -37.43 11.41
N ARG A 40 -33.10 -36.33 12.13
CA ARG A 40 -32.06 -36.17 13.19
C ARG A 40 -30.54 -36.03 12.87
N SER A 41 -30.08 -34.78 13.01
CA SER A 41 -29.03 -34.26 13.93
C SER A 41 -27.54 -34.68 13.82
N VAL A 42 -26.72 -33.69 13.46
CA VAL A 42 -25.48 -33.22 14.15
C VAL A 42 -24.48 -34.29 14.64
N PHE A 43 -23.31 -34.41 13.97
CA PHE A 43 -21.99 -34.47 14.63
C PHE A 43 -20.79 -34.27 13.66
N LEU A 44 -20.08 -33.14 13.82
CA LEU A 44 -18.61 -32.95 13.85
C LEU A 44 -17.63 -33.46 12.74
N ARG A 45 -16.56 -32.66 12.55
CA ARG A 45 -15.27 -32.89 11.84
C ARG A 45 -15.32 -32.85 10.30
N VAL A 46 -14.61 -31.96 9.61
CA VAL A 46 -13.16 -31.63 9.64
C VAL A 46 -12.30 -32.81 9.20
N HIS A 47 -11.90 -32.77 7.93
CA HIS A 47 -10.87 -33.60 7.27
C HIS A 47 -10.14 -32.72 6.24
N LEU A 48 -8.98 -33.17 5.76
CA LEU A 48 -8.11 -32.53 4.75
C LEU A 48 -7.16 -31.41 5.23
N TRP A 49 -6.43 -31.65 6.33
CA TRP A 49 -4.99 -31.30 6.38
C TRP A 49 -4.20 -32.54 6.82
N ARG A 50 -3.88 -33.39 5.84
CA ARG A 50 -3.12 -34.65 6.03
C ARG A 50 -2.46 -35.08 4.71
N ASN A 51 -1.56 -34.26 4.18
CA ASN A 51 -0.65 -34.61 3.08
C ASN A 51 0.52 -33.62 2.99
N PHE A 52 1.35 -33.58 4.03
CA PHE A 52 2.75 -33.14 3.95
C PHE A 52 3.55 -33.89 5.02
N LEU A 53 4.88 -34.00 4.85
CA LEU A 53 5.79 -34.83 5.65
C LEU A 53 5.49 -36.35 5.61
N LEU A 54 5.65 -36.93 4.42
CA LEU A 54 6.00 -38.34 4.25
C LEU A 54 7.40 -38.43 3.62
N ALA A 55 8.44 -38.28 4.44
CA ALA A 55 9.84 -38.44 4.03
C ALA A 55 10.65 -39.04 5.19
N LEU A 56 11.51 -40.01 4.86
CA LEU A 56 12.53 -40.61 5.74
C LEU A 56 12.06 -41.26 7.05
N VAL A 57 11.62 -42.54 6.93
CA VAL A 57 11.86 -43.55 7.97
C VAL A 57 12.40 -44.82 7.31
N PRO A 58 13.53 -45.34 7.78
CA PRO A 58 13.82 -46.76 7.66
C PRO A 58 14.27 -47.38 8.99
N LEU A 59 13.47 -48.33 9.51
CA LEU A 59 13.89 -49.67 9.99
C LEU A 59 12.98 -50.22 11.11
N GLY A 60 12.64 -51.50 10.98
CA GLY A 60 12.57 -52.43 12.12
C GLY A 60 11.22 -52.67 12.79
N MET A 61 10.70 -53.89 12.58
CA MET A 61 9.72 -54.58 13.46
C MET A 61 8.31 -53.96 13.53
N GLY A 62 7.24 -54.72 13.78
CA GLY A 62 7.12 -56.17 13.90
C GLY A 62 5.64 -56.56 14.02
N LEU A 63 5.25 -57.74 13.51
CA LEU A 63 3.86 -58.21 13.57
C LEU A 63 3.46 -58.59 14.99
N ILE A 64 2.30 -58.11 15.43
CA ILE A 64 1.25 -58.89 16.13
C ILE A 64 -0.05 -58.11 15.97
N GLY A 65 -1.13 -58.80 15.63
CA GLY A 65 -2.48 -58.23 15.61
C GLY A 65 -3.41 -59.05 16.49
N GLN A 66 -4.36 -58.40 17.15
CA GLN A 66 -5.56 -59.05 17.66
C GLN A 66 -6.72 -58.06 17.69
N GLN A 67 -7.93 -58.56 17.41
CA GLN A 67 -9.16 -57.80 17.58
C GLN A 67 -9.52 -57.75 19.06
N VAL A 68 -9.97 -56.58 19.53
CA VAL A 68 -10.84 -56.48 20.70
C VAL A 68 -12.07 -55.69 20.28
N THR A 69 -13.24 -56.28 20.49
CA THR A 69 -14.54 -55.73 20.09
C THR A 69 -15.04 -54.66 21.08
N LYS A 70 -16.04 -53.88 20.64
CA LYS A 70 -16.66 -52.83 21.44
C LYS A 70 -17.33 -53.39 22.70
N GLU A 71 -16.82 -53.02 23.88
CA GLU A 71 -17.66 -52.61 25.02
C GLU A 71 -16.82 -51.89 26.11
N ARG A 72 -17.50 -51.36 27.14
CA ARG A 72 -16.92 -50.63 28.30
C ARG A 72 -16.21 -49.30 27.99
N ILE A 73 -16.97 -48.30 27.55
CA ILE A 73 -16.60 -46.88 27.73
C ILE A 73 -17.08 -46.41 29.11
N PHE A 74 -16.19 -46.30 30.10
CA PHE A 74 -16.24 -45.29 31.17
C PHE A 74 -14.91 -45.27 31.96
N MET A 75 -14.56 -44.11 32.54
CA MET A 75 -13.35 -43.87 33.36
C MET A 75 -11.98 -44.03 32.66
N PHE A 76 -11.58 -43.07 31.82
CA PHE A 76 -10.16 -42.73 31.64
C PHE A 76 -9.92 -41.29 31.13
N GLN A 77 -10.18 -40.28 31.98
CA GLN A 77 -9.85 -38.86 31.70
C GLN A 77 -9.13 -38.16 32.88
N ARG A 78 -7.95 -38.68 33.25
CA ARG A 78 -6.97 -37.93 34.06
C ARG A 78 -5.58 -38.58 33.93
N ASN A 79 -4.72 -38.03 33.05
CA ASN A 79 -3.23 -38.07 33.12
C ASN A 79 -2.51 -37.56 31.85
N TYR A 80 -3.16 -37.50 30.69
CA TYR A 80 -2.49 -37.16 29.41
C TYR A 80 -1.91 -35.74 29.30
N LEU A 81 -2.20 -34.84 30.23
CA LEU A 81 -1.69 -33.46 30.20
C LEU A 81 -0.29 -33.30 30.83
N PHE A 82 0.20 -34.29 31.60
CA PHE A 82 1.41 -34.10 32.44
C PHE A 82 2.72 -34.56 31.79
N HIS A 83 2.68 -35.39 30.74
CA HIS A 83 3.90 -35.87 30.06
C HIS A 83 4.41 -34.91 28.97
N TYR A 84 3.52 -34.13 28.34
CA TYR A 84 3.92 -33.18 27.29
C TYR A 84 4.70 -31.98 27.84
N THR A 85 4.31 -31.43 28.99
CA THR A 85 5.01 -30.31 29.64
C THR A 85 6.43 -30.70 30.07
N VAL A 86 6.64 -31.91 30.56
CA VAL A 86 7.97 -32.41 30.95
C VAL A 86 8.88 -32.61 29.73
N LEU A 87 8.38 -33.20 28.65
CA LEU A 87 9.17 -33.41 27.43
C LEU A 87 9.63 -32.10 26.78
N VAL A 88 8.76 -31.08 26.74
CA VAL A 88 9.12 -29.75 26.20
C VAL A 88 10.21 -29.09 27.06
N LEU A 89 10.10 -29.12 28.39
CA LEU A 89 11.09 -28.53 29.30
C LEU A 89 12.46 -29.22 29.24
N VAL A 90 12.48 -30.55 29.09
CA VAL A 90 13.73 -31.32 28.90
C VAL A 90 14.40 -30.99 27.56
N TRP A 91 13.63 -30.70 26.51
CA TRP A 91 14.18 -30.33 25.20
C TRP A 91 14.82 -28.93 25.20
N PHE A 92 14.21 -27.96 25.89
CA PHE A 92 14.84 -26.64 26.12
C PHE A 92 16.13 -26.75 26.95
N ALA A 93 16.17 -27.63 27.97
CA ALA A 93 17.33 -27.81 28.83
C ALA A 93 18.55 -28.46 28.13
N LEU A 94 18.36 -29.14 26.99
CA LEU A 94 19.41 -29.87 26.26
C LEU A 94 19.89 -29.19 24.98
N THR A 95 19.22 -28.13 24.51
CA THR A 95 19.53 -27.47 23.23
C THR A 95 20.26 -26.14 23.36
N GLY A 96 20.30 -25.54 24.55
CA GLY A 96 21.05 -24.31 24.81
C GLY A 96 20.44 -23.03 24.22
N LEU A 97 19.32 -23.13 23.49
CA LEU A 97 18.58 -21.95 23.04
C LEU A 97 17.93 -21.25 24.23
N SER A 98 18.51 -20.11 24.63
CA SER A 98 17.86 -19.15 25.52
C SER A 98 16.53 -18.71 24.91
N ALA A 99 15.45 -18.78 25.70
CA ALA A 99 14.15 -18.26 25.28
C ALA A 99 14.26 -16.74 25.10
N VAL A 100 14.22 -16.27 23.86
CA VAL A 100 14.08 -14.84 23.55
C VAL A 100 12.82 -14.33 24.25
N PRO A 101 12.90 -13.31 25.13
CA PRO A 101 11.75 -12.84 25.87
C PRO A 101 10.71 -12.28 24.89
N LEU A 102 9.48 -12.80 24.95
CA LEU A 102 8.38 -12.39 24.08
C LEU A 102 7.82 -11.02 24.51
N SER A 103 8.67 -10.00 24.43
CA SER A 103 8.41 -8.62 24.85
C SER A 103 8.55 -7.61 23.69
N ALA A 104 8.52 -8.08 22.45
CA ALA A 104 8.14 -7.28 21.29
C ALA A 104 6.63 -6.94 21.35
N LYS A 105 6.22 -6.17 22.37
CA LYS A 105 5.05 -5.31 22.21
C LYS A 105 5.45 -4.30 21.15
N SER A 106 4.85 -4.40 19.98
CA SER A 106 4.99 -3.40 18.92
C SER A 106 4.76 -2.02 19.52
N GLN A 107 5.78 -1.16 19.44
CA GLN A 107 5.59 0.27 19.58
C GLN A 107 4.90 0.76 18.31
N TYR A 108 3.60 0.44 18.18
CA TYR A 108 2.74 1.06 17.19
C TYR A 108 2.65 2.53 17.53
N GLN A 109 3.55 3.31 16.92
CA GLN A 109 3.45 4.74 16.86
C GLN A 109 2.07 5.10 16.31
N THR A 110 1.35 5.97 17.01
CA THR A 110 0.08 6.49 16.50
C THR A 110 0.39 7.35 15.29
N LEU A 111 0.13 6.81 14.09
CA LEU A 111 0.29 7.51 12.82
C LEU A 111 -0.40 8.89 12.88
N PRO A 112 0.16 9.94 12.26
CA PRO A 112 -0.46 11.25 12.25
C PRO A 112 -1.92 11.16 11.73
N PRO A 113 -2.89 11.77 12.45
CA PRO A 113 -4.30 11.62 12.12
C PRO A 113 -4.61 12.16 10.74
N LEU A 114 -5.56 11.52 10.04
CA LEU A 114 -6.09 12.02 8.77
C LEU A 114 -6.76 13.38 9.00
N GLN A 115 -6.39 14.38 8.18
CA GLN A 115 -6.98 15.70 8.19
C GLN A 115 -7.70 15.94 6.85
N PRO A 116 -8.95 16.43 6.82
CA PRO A 116 -9.64 16.69 5.56
C PRO A 116 -9.13 17.97 4.89
N LEU A 117 -9.02 17.96 3.56
CA LEU A 117 -8.94 19.19 2.75
C LEU A 117 -10.27 19.93 2.85
N THR A 118 -10.21 21.27 2.93
CA THR A 118 -11.38 22.14 3.02
C THR A 118 -11.45 23.02 1.77
N ILE A 119 -12.56 22.90 1.03
CA ILE A 119 -12.92 23.83 -0.06
C ILE A 119 -13.81 24.97 0.45
N LYS A 120 -13.83 26.08 -0.29
CA LYS A 120 -14.62 27.29 -0.02
C LYS A 120 -16.07 27.13 -0.47
N GLU A 121 -16.29 26.31 -1.50
CA GLU A 121 -17.55 26.07 -2.19
C GLU A 121 -18.48 25.18 -1.34
N SER A 122 -19.65 25.70 -0.95
CA SER A 122 -20.61 24.97 -0.10
C SER A 122 -21.54 24.04 -0.87
N GLU A 123 -21.85 24.31 -2.14
CA GLU A 123 -22.90 23.64 -2.92
C GLU A 123 -22.39 23.22 -4.31
N GLY A 124 -23.10 22.29 -4.97
CA GLY A 124 -22.80 21.86 -6.35
C GLY A 124 -21.57 20.97 -6.53
N ILE A 125 -20.90 20.55 -5.46
CA ILE A 125 -19.68 19.72 -5.53
C ILE A 125 -19.99 18.25 -5.26
N TYR A 126 -19.55 17.37 -6.17
CA TYR A 126 -19.76 15.92 -6.15
C TYR A 126 -18.54 15.16 -6.71
N GLU A 127 -18.30 13.96 -6.19
CA GLU A 127 -17.10 13.14 -6.48
C GLU A 127 -15.76 13.81 -6.10
N LEU A 128 -15.73 14.72 -5.10
CA LEU A 128 -14.48 15.40 -4.69
C LEU A 128 -13.43 14.40 -4.18
N GLY A 129 -12.30 14.32 -4.89
CA GLY A 129 -11.24 13.36 -4.61
C GLY A 129 -11.26 12.11 -5.50
N TYR A 130 -12.05 12.10 -6.57
CA TYR A 130 -12.06 11.03 -7.58
C TYR A 130 -10.70 10.89 -8.28
N ALA A 131 -10.00 12.00 -8.48
CA ALA A 131 -8.64 12.04 -8.96
C ALA A 131 -7.84 13.04 -8.12
N VAL A 132 -6.60 12.70 -7.77
CA VAL A 132 -5.68 13.54 -6.99
C VAL A 132 -4.27 13.38 -7.53
N ALA A 133 -3.54 14.48 -7.68
CA ALA A 133 -2.11 14.50 -7.97
C ALA A 133 -1.43 15.64 -7.19
N ALA A 134 -0.11 15.55 -6.98
CA ALA A 134 0.66 16.60 -6.33
C ALA A 134 2.08 16.68 -6.87
N ASP A 135 2.68 17.86 -6.77
CA ASP A 135 4.09 18.12 -7.02
C ASP A 135 4.57 19.19 -6.03
N GLY A 136 5.68 18.92 -5.34
CA GLY A 136 6.25 19.77 -4.30
C GLY A 136 5.23 20.22 -3.24
N ASP A 137 4.94 21.52 -3.23
CA ASP A 137 4.04 22.20 -2.29
C ASP A 137 2.58 22.31 -2.78
N THR A 138 2.28 21.78 -3.97
CA THR A 138 1.04 22.05 -4.70
C THR A 138 0.32 20.76 -5.07
N ALA A 139 -1.00 20.71 -4.87
CA ALA A 139 -1.84 19.56 -5.16
C ALA A 139 -3.05 19.96 -6.02
N ILE A 140 -3.49 19.03 -6.87
CA ILE A 140 -4.69 19.16 -7.70
C ILE A 140 -5.69 18.03 -7.37
N VAL A 141 -6.97 18.39 -7.26
CA VAL A 141 -8.06 17.48 -6.90
C VAL A 141 -9.21 17.62 -7.90
N GLY A 142 -9.65 16.51 -8.50
CA GLY A 142 -10.82 16.46 -9.38
C GLY A 142 -12.14 16.15 -8.64
N ALA A 143 -13.24 16.66 -9.18
CA ALA A 143 -14.61 16.41 -8.69
C ALA A 143 -15.62 16.28 -9.87
N PRO A 144 -15.55 15.19 -10.66
CA PRO A 144 -16.10 15.10 -12.01
C PRO A 144 -17.63 14.96 -12.16
N LYS A 145 -18.40 14.83 -11.07
CA LYS A 145 -19.87 14.98 -11.12
C LYS A 145 -20.37 16.34 -10.66
N SER A 146 -19.47 17.24 -10.25
CA SER A 146 -19.84 18.57 -9.75
C SER A 146 -20.67 19.34 -10.77
N THR A 147 -21.74 19.97 -10.30
CA THR A 147 -22.66 20.80 -11.08
C THR A 147 -22.26 22.28 -10.94
N PHE A 148 -20.96 22.57 -11.08
CA PHE A 148 -20.39 23.83 -10.60
C PHE A 148 -20.65 25.02 -11.55
N GLN A 149 -20.68 24.78 -12.87
CA GLN A 149 -21.11 25.78 -13.85
C GLN A 149 -22.46 25.42 -14.47
N ARG A 150 -22.66 24.15 -14.85
CA ARG A 150 -23.92 23.59 -15.36
C ARG A 150 -24.15 22.20 -14.77
N ASP A 151 -25.15 21.48 -15.28
CA ASP A 151 -25.41 20.10 -14.88
C ASP A 151 -24.24 19.15 -15.24
N GLN A 152 -23.47 18.79 -14.21
CA GLN A 152 -22.43 17.76 -14.21
C GLN A 152 -21.25 18.00 -15.18
N ASP A 153 -20.94 19.25 -15.55
CA ASP A 153 -19.74 19.51 -16.36
C ASP A 153 -18.43 19.17 -15.63
N GLY A 154 -18.40 19.27 -14.30
CA GLY A 154 -17.28 18.90 -13.45
C GLY A 154 -16.40 20.09 -13.08
N VAL A 155 -15.49 19.89 -12.11
CA VAL A 155 -14.58 20.93 -11.61
C VAL A 155 -13.30 20.28 -11.07
N ALA A 156 -12.22 21.06 -11.01
CA ALA A 156 -11.00 20.69 -10.28
C ALA A 156 -10.53 21.83 -9.37
N PHE A 157 -9.75 21.52 -8.35
CA PHE A 157 -9.27 22.47 -7.34
C PHE A 157 -7.76 22.39 -7.22
N ILE A 158 -7.08 23.53 -7.09
CA ILE A 158 -5.68 23.59 -6.67
C ILE A 158 -5.61 23.92 -5.19
N PHE A 159 -4.81 23.16 -4.46
CA PHE A 159 -4.38 23.43 -3.10
C PHE A 159 -2.88 23.71 -3.07
N THR A 160 -2.44 24.55 -2.14
CA THR A 160 -1.03 24.74 -1.79
C THR A 160 -0.82 24.48 -0.30
N SER A 161 0.37 24.05 0.08
CA SER A 161 0.75 23.88 1.48
C SER A 161 0.62 25.20 2.24
N ALA A 162 0.36 25.09 3.54
CA ALA A 162 0.17 26.21 4.46
C ALA A 162 0.64 25.84 5.86
N GLU A 163 0.86 26.85 6.71
CA GLU A 163 1.30 26.68 8.12
C GLU A 163 0.48 25.65 8.91
N ASN A 164 -0.82 25.56 8.62
CA ASN A 164 -1.76 24.63 9.25
C ASN A 164 -2.28 23.54 8.29
N GLY A 165 -1.45 23.10 7.33
CA GLY A 165 -1.75 21.98 6.43
C GLY A 165 -1.83 22.40 4.96
N TRP A 166 -3.05 22.47 4.42
CA TRP A 166 -3.32 22.77 3.01
C TRP A 166 -4.43 23.81 2.87
N ALA A 167 -4.29 24.73 1.90
CA ALA A 167 -5.29 25.75 1.59
C ALA A 167 -5.60 25.74 0.08
N GLN A 168 -6.89 25.84 -0.28
CA GLN A 168 -7.31 25.96 -1.67
C GLN A 168 -6.82 27.28 -2.27
N GLN A 169 -5.92 27.20 -3.24
CA GLN A 169 -5.40 28.34 -4.00
C GLN A 169 -6.42 28.78 -5.08
N ALA A 170 -6.91 27.83 -5.89
CA ALA A 170 -7.76 28.13 -7.04
C ALA A 170 -8.83 27.05 -7.29
N THR A 171 -9.82 27.42 -8.09
CA THR A 171 -10.87 26.54 -8.65
C THR A 171 -10.75 26.60 -10.16
N LEU A 172 -10.60 25.45 -10.81
CA LEU A 172 -10.35 25.30 -12.24
C LEU A 172 -11.62 24.83 -12.94
N THR A 173 -11.95 25.47 -14.06
CA THR A 173 -13.15 25.22 -14.87
C THR A 173 -12.84 25.46 -16.34
N ALA A 174 -13.63 24.86 -17.22
CA ALA A 174 -13.64 25.21 -18.64
C ALA A 174 -15.06 25.51 -19.13
N ASP A 175 -15.19 26.63 -19.82
CA ASP A 175 -16.43 27.28 -20.26
C ASP A 175 -17.02 26.65 -21.53
N ASP A 176 -16.18 26.00 -22.35
CA ASP A 176 -16.53 25.26 -23.57
C ASP A 176 -16.90 23.79 -23.32
N LEU A 177 -16.93 23.32 -22.07
CA LEU A 177 -17.33 21.94 -21.74
C LEU A 177 -18.80 21.65 -22.13
N ASN A 178 -19.10 20.36 -22.33
CA ASN A 178 -20.45 19.86 -22.54
C ASN A 178 -21.13 19.32 -21.25
N TYR A 179 -22.46 19.13 -21.31
CA TYR A 179 -23.23 18.44 -20.27
C TYR A 179 -22.64 17.05 -19.97
N SER A 180 -22.41 16.75 -18.69
CA SER A 180 -21.72 15.55 -18.20
C SER A 180 -20.29 15.35 -18.74
N ALA A 181 -19.52 16.40 -19.05
CA ALA A 181 -18.16 16.27 -19.58
C ALA A 181 -17.17 15.52 -18.66
N ARG A 182 -17.46 15.42 -17.36
CA ARG A 182 -16.60 14.82 -16.33
C ARG A 182 -15.25 15.51 -16.17
N PHE A 183 -15.21 16.84 -16.29
CA PHE A 183 -13.99 17.60 -16.04
C PHE A 183 -13.51 17.38 -14.59
N GLY A 184 -12.25 16.95 -14.44
CA GLY A 184 -11.73 16.42 -13.18
C GLY A 184 -11.76 14.89 -13.09
N SER A 185 -12.03 14.16 -14.18
CA SER A 185 -11.98 12.69 -14.22
C SER A 185 -10.57 12.14 -14.00
N ALA A 186 -9.57 12.89 -14.45
CA ALA A 186 -8.15 12.68 -14.17
C ALA A 186 -7.47 14.03 -14.01
N VAL A 187 -6.41 14.08 -13.20
CA VAL A 187 -5.62 15.29 -12.95
C VAL A 187 -4.14 14.94 -12.86
N ALA A 188 -3.28 15.83 -13.36
CA ALA A 188 -1.82 15.73 -13.23
C ALA A 188 -1.21 17.14 -13.09
N ILE A 189 -0.02 17.24 -12.49
CA ILE A 189 0.66 18.50 -12.25
C ILE A 189 2.19 18.33 -12.35
N SER A 190 2.87 19.32 -12.91
CA SER A 190 4.32 19.46 -12.95
C SER A 190 4.68 20.94 -12.81
N GLY A 191 5.27 21.29 -11.67
CA GLY A 191 5.61 22.64 -11.22
C GLY A 191 4.43 23.61 -11.30
N ASN A 192 4.50 24.53 -12.25
CA ASN A 192 3.47 25.55 -12.49
C ASN A 192 2.49 25.18 -13.62
N THR A 193 2.46 23.92 -14.08
CA THR A 193 1.54 23.45 -15.13
C THR A 193 0.71 22.29 -14.63
N ALA A 194 -0.61 22.37 -14.79
CA ALA A 194 -1.54 21.30 -14.44
C ALA A 194 -2.38 20.90 -15.65
N ILE A 195 -2.80 19.64 -15.70
CA ILE A 195 -3.71 19.10 -16.72
C ILE A 195 -4.93 18.51 -16.03
N VAL A 196 -6.11 18.81 -16.57
CA VAL A 196 -7.39 18.25 -16.15
C VAL A 196 -8.04 17.52 -17.32
N GLY A 197 -8.38 16.25 -17.14
CA GLY A 197 -9.15 15.45 -18.09
C GLY A 197 -10.65 15.67 -17.97
N ALA A 198 -11.34 15.60 -19.10
CA ALA A 198 -12.80 15.67 -19.25
C ALA A 198 -13.26 14.55 -20.21
N SER A 199 -13.17 13.31 -19.76
CA SER A 199 -13.24 12.12 -20.64
C SER A 199 -14.58 11.86 -21.33
N ASN A 200 -15.64 12.56 -20.92
CA ASN A 200 -16.97 12.44 -21.52
C ASN A 200 -17.43 13.77 -22.15
N ASP A 201 -16.49 14.70 -22.40
CA ASP A 201 -16.74 15.85 -23.27
C ASP A 201 -17.15 15.36 -24.68
N LYS A 202 -18.03 16.12 -25.34
CA LYS A 202 -18.71 15.70 -26.58
C LYS A 202 -18.18 16.39 -27.82
N GLY A 203 -17.00 17.03 -27.69
CA GLY A 203 -16.42 17.86 -28.73
C GLY A 203 -17.34 19.02 -29.14
N ASP A 204 -17.12 19.53 -30.34
CA ASP A 204 -17.93 20.60 -30.92
C ASP A 204 -19.05 20.02 -31.83
N ASP A 205 -18.97 18.71 -32.13
CA ASP A 205 -19.98 17.95 -32.90
C ASP A 205 -20.71 16.90 -32.03
N TYR A 206 -21.89 17.30 -31.55
CA TYR A 206 -22.82 16.48 -30.76
C TYR A 206 -23.22 15.10 -31.35
N ARG A 207 -22.84 14.80 -32.60
CA ARG A 207 -23.02 13.46 -33.21
C ARG A 207 -22.09 12.40 -32.63
N PHE A 208 -20.98 12.79 -31.99
CA PHE A 208 -19.98 11.87 -31.42
C PHE A 208 -19.90 12.01 -29.87
N PRO A 209 -20.83 11.41 -29.11
CA PRO A 209 -20.79 11.46 -27.65
C PRO A 209 -19.56 10.69 -27.10
N GLY A 210 -18.68 11.38 -26.37
CA GLY A 210 -17.52 10.76 -25.72
C GLY A 210 -16.21 10.81 -26.54
N VAL A 211 -16.00 11.85 -27.35
CA VAL A 211 -14.66 12.18 -27.87
C VAL A 211 -13.70 12.38 -26.71
N GLY A 212 -14.12 13.20 -25.73
CA GLY A 212 -13.31 13.61 -24.59
C GLY A 212 -12.36 14.76 -24.91
N SER A 213 -11.86 15.44 -23.87
CA SER A 213 -10.88 16.52 -23.98
C SER A 213 -9.98 16.59 -22.75
N ALA A 214 -8.85 17.28 -22.85
CA ALA A 214 -7.99 17.60 -21.71
C ALA A 214 -7.63 19.09 -21.72
N HIS A 215 -7.44 19.69 -20.56
CA HIS A 215 -7.30 21.14 -20.40
C HIS A 215 -6.05 21.47 -19.61
N VAL A 216 -5.16 22.28 -20.19
CA VAL A 216 -3.92 22.71 -19.54
C VAL A 216 -4.16 24.04 -18.82
N PHE A 217 -3.72 24.12 -17.57
CA PHE A 217 -3.71 25.34 -16.75
C PHE A 217 -2.27 25.68 -16.34
N VAL A 218 -1.94 26.96 -16.27
CA VAL A 218 -0.63 27.46 -15.85
C VAL A 218 -0.75 28.48 -14.73
N ARG A 219 0.12 28.34 -13.73
CA ARG A 219 0.26 29.26 -12.59
C ARG A 219 1.21 30.42 -12.93
N THR A 220 0.75 31.64 -12.73
CA THR A 220 1.57 32.86 -12.73
C THR A 220 1.42 33.56 -11.40
N GLY A 221 2.49 33.58 -10.59
CA GLY A 221 2.39 34.01 -9.19
C GLY A 221 1.47 33.08 -8.40
N THR A 222 0.34 33.59 -7.94
CA THR A 222 -0.72 32.81 -7.24
C THR A 222 -1.93 32.49 -8.12
N GLU A 223 -2.01 33.05 -9.33
CA GLU A 223 -3.17 32.91 -10.21
C GLU A 223 -3.00 31.72 -11.17
N TRP A 224 -4.06 30.93 -11.35
CA TRP A 224 -4.11 29.85 -12.34
C TRP A 224 -5.00 30.26 -13.50
N SER A 225 -4.48 30.11 -14.71
CA SER A 225 -5.20 30.44 -15.95
C SER A 225 -5.18 29.26 -16.91
N ARG A 226 -6.29 29.03 -17.63
CA ARG A 226 -6.37 28.02 -18.69
C ARG A 226 -5.47 28.45 -19.86
N GLN A 227 -4.49 27.62 -20.21
CA GLN A 227 -3.57 27.85 -21.33
C GLN A 227 -4.07 27.21 -22.63
N SER A 228 -4.66 26.01 -22.58
CA SER A 228 -5.10 25.30 -23.79
C SER A 228 -6.25 24.32 -23.52
N ARG A 229 -7.05 24.03 -24.56
CA ARG A 229 -7.70 22.72 -24.75
C ARG A 229 -6.69 21.82 -25.49
N LEU A 230 -6.71 20.53 -25.22
CA LEU A 230 -6.04 19.48 -25.97
C LEU A 230 -7.13 18.55 -26.51
N ILE A 231 -7.03 18.24 -27.79
CA ILE A 231 -7.81 17.26 -28.54
C ILE A 231 -6.86 16.62 -29.57
N PRO A 232 -7.10 15.38 -30.04
CA PRO A 232 -6.33 14.80 -31.13
C PRO A 232 -6.41 15.60 -32.44
N ASP A 233 -5.40 15.51 -33.30
CA ASP A 233 -5.43 16.10 -34.65
C ASP A 233 -6.55 15.52 -35.54
N THR A 234 -7.10 14.36 -35.17
CA THR A 234 -8.25 13.70 -35.80
C THR A 234 -9.27 13.37 -34.72
N GLU A 235 -10.44 14.02 -34.71
CA GLU A 235 -11.50 13.71 -33.74
C GLU A 235 -12.06 12.31 -33.95
N THR A 236 -11.59 11.37 -33.14
CA THR A 236 -12.07 9.99 -33.03
C THR A 236 -12.63 9.76 -31.63
N GLY A 237 -13.81 9.12 -31.54
CA GLY A 237 -14.43 8.80 -30.25
C GLY A 237 -13.56 7.80 -29.48
N GLY A 238 -13.27 8.08 -28.20
CA GLY A 238 -12.34 7.21 -27.45
C GLY A 238 -12.13 7.50 -25.96
N TRP A 239 -12.92 8.39 -25.36
CA TRP A 239 -12.72 8.87 -23.98
C TRP A 239 -11.35 9.53 -23.74
N PHE A 240 -10.93 10.40 -24.67
CA PHE A 240 -9.70 11.18 -24.54
C PHE A 240 -9.72 12.04 -23.27
N GLY A 241 -8.66 12.00 -22.47
CA GLY A 241 -8.62 12.66 -21.17
C GLY A 241 -9.17 11.80 -20.02
N GLU A 242 -9.38 10.50 -20.23
CA GLU A 242 -9.62 9.58 -19.12
C GLU A 242 -8.39 9.39 -18.22
N ALA A 243 -7.20 9.43 -18.81
CA ALA A 243 -5.93 9.47 -18.08
C ALA A 243 -5.07 10.62 -18.60
N VAL A 244 -4.38 11.33 -17.70
CA VAL A 244 -3.47 12.41 -18.04
C VAL A 244 -2.20 12.31 -17.21
N ALA A 245 -1.05 12.62 -17.82
CA ALA A 245 0.23 12.79 -17.13
C ALA A 245 1.01 13.94 -17.78
N ILE A 246 1.90 14.60 -17.02
CA ILE A 246 2.71 15.72 -17.51
C ILE A 246 4.08 15.70 -16.84
N ASP A 247 5.12 15.99 -17.63
CA ASP A 247 6.44 16.37 -17.15
C ASP A 247 6.90 17.61 -17.93
N GLY A 248 7.00 18.75 -17.22
CA GLY A 248 7.44 20.04 -17.74
C GLY A 248 6.63 20.54 -18.95
N ASP A 249 7.21 20.34 -20.14
CA ASP A 249 6.65 20.73 -21.44
C ASP A 249 6.08 19.55 -22.25
N THR A 250 6.08 18.32 -21.72
CA THR A 250 5.50 17.14 -22.40
C THR A 250 4.31 16.59 -21.62
N ALA A 251 3.20 16.38 -22.32
CA ALA A 251 1.96 15.84 -21.77
C ALA A 251 1.57 14.53 -22.46
N VAL A 252 1.00 13.60 -21.71
CA VAL A 252 0.43 12.34 -22.24
C VAL A 252 -1.04 12.29 -21.87
N VAL A 253 -1.90 11.94 -22.85
CA VAL A 253 -3.34 11.84 -22.67
C VAL A 253 -3.86 10.50 -23.20
N GLY A 254 -4.47 9.71 -22.34
CA GLY A 254 -5.06 8.42 -22.66
C GLY A 254 -6.47 8.52 -23.26
N ALA A 255 -6.78 7.61 -24.17
CA ALA A 255 -8.09 7.42 -24.80
C ALA A 255 -8.37 5.91 -24.96
N ARG A 256 -8.76 5.24 -23.86
CA ARG A 256 -8.80 3.75 -23.79
C ARG A 256 -9.84 3.08 -24.68
N ARG A 257 -10.75 3.84 -25.30
CA ARG A 257 -11.84 3.33 -26.14
C ARG A 257 -11.69 3.68 -27.62
N GLU A 258 -10.60 4.34 -27.99
CA GLU A 258 -10.43 4.69 -29.39
C GLU A 258 -10.22 3.43 -30.25
N GLU A 259 -10.94 3.34 -31.37
CA GLU A 259 -10.79 2.27 -32.35
C GLU A 259 -9.39 2.36 -33.00
N HIS A 260 -8.65 1.26 -33.03
CA HIS A 260 -7.36 1.21 -33.71
C HIS A 260 -7.58 1.12 -35.24
N PRO A 261 -6.84 1.85 -36.09
CA PRO A 261 -7.14 1.91 -37.54
C PRO A 261 -7.17 0.56 -38.28
N ASP A 262 -6.49 -0.46 -37.74
CA ASP A 262 -6.42 -1.82 -38.30
C ASP A 262 -7.36 -2.82 -37.60
N SER A 263 -8.25 -2.39 -36.67
CA SER A 263 -9.18 -3.25 -35.95
C SER A 263 -10.57 -2.64 -35.76
N ASN A 264 -11.59 -3.48 -35.51
CA ASN A 264 -12.97 -3.04 -35.24
C ASN A 264 -13.30 -3.19 -33.75
N SER A 265 -12.42 -2.72 -32.85
CA SER A 265 -12.60 -2.82 -31.40
C SER A 265 -11.96 -1.65 -30.64
N ASP A 266 -12.52 -1.34 -29.46
CA ASP A 266 -12.06 -0.38 -28.44
C ASP A 266 -10.63 -0.71 -27.91
N ASN A 267 -9.63 -0.70 -28.80
CA ASN A 267 -8.25 -1.15 -28.53
C ASN A 267 -7.46 -0.13 -27.70
N GLY A 268 -7.78 1.16 -27.85
CA GLY A 268 -7.25 2.26 -27.03
C GLY A 268 -5.89 2.80 -27.48
N VAL A 269 -5.66 4.09 -27.23
CA VAL A 269 -4.44 4.82 -27.63
C VAL A 269 -4.00 5.80 -26.54
N ALA A 270 -2.77 6.31 -26.66
CA ALA A 270 -2.27 7.43 -25.85
C ALA A 270 -1.59 8.48 -26.73
N TYR A 271 -1.96 9.74 -26.57
CA TYR A 271 -1.43 10.86 -27.34
C TYR A 271 -0.35 11.60 -26.55
N VAL A 272 0.71 12.04 -27.24
CA VAL A 272 1.75 12.89 -26.67
C VAL A 272 1.61 14.29 -27.25
N PHE A 273 1.51 15.29 -26.38
CA PHE A 273 1.54 16.72 -26.74
C PHE A 273 2.81 17.36 -26.18
N VAL A 274 3.36 18.32 -26.91
CA VAL A 274 4.50 19.13 -26.46
C VAL A 274 4.16 20.61 -26.49
N ARG A 275 4.67 21.36 -25.50
CA ARG A 275 4.56 22.81 -25.41
C ARG A 275 5.73 23.50 -26.10
N SER A 276 5.44 24.58 -26.82
CA SER A 276 6.41 25.56 -27.29
C SER A 276 5.87 26.96 -27.03
N GLY A 277 6.47 27.66 -26.07
CA GLY A 277 5.93 28.91 -25.53
C GLY A 277 4.58 28.67 -24.84
N SER A 278 3.50 29.21 -25.39
CA SER A 278 2.12 28.99 -24.92
C SER A 278 1.35 27.92 -25.70
N THR A 279 1.89 27.45 -26.83
CA THR A 279 1.18 26.58 -27.77
C THR A 279 1.49 25.12 -27.47
N TRP A 280 0.46 24.28 -27.41
CA TRP A 280 0.59 22.82 -27.36
C TRP A 280 0.30 22.22 -28.74
N THR A 281 1.09 21.23 -29.15
CA THR A 281 0.92 20.50 -30.42
C THR A 281 1.05 19.01 -30.20
N GLN A 282 0.24 18.20 -30.89
CA GLN A 282 0.38 16.75 -30.92
C GLN A 282 1.74 16.37 -31.54
N GLN A 283 2.57 15.63 -30.80
CA GLN A 283 3.87 15.12 -31.26
C GLN A 283 3.78 13.67 -31.73
N ALA A 284 2.95 12.85 -31.07
CA ALA A 284 2.82 11.44 -31.40
C ALA A 284 1.44 10.87 -30.98
N LYS A 285 1.04 9.81 -31.66
CA LYS A 285 -0.01 8.87 -31.25
C LYS A 285 0.67 7.54 -30.95
N LEU A 286 0.55 7.06 -29.71
CA LEU A 286 1.11 5.80 -29.23
C LEU A 286 0.01 4.73 -29.27
N MET A 287 0.35 3.57 -29.83
CA MET A 287 -0.53 2.42 -29.97
C MET A 287 0.28 1.13 -30.08
N THR A 288 -0.37 -0.02 -29.95
CA THR A 288 0.24 -1.35 -30.05
C THR A 288 -0.82 -2.36 -30.46
N GLU A 289 -0.42 -3.47 -31.09
CA GLU A 289 -1.33 -4.54 -31.49
C GLU A 289 -0.78 -5.92 -31.04
N PRO A 290 -1.63 -6.81 -30.49
CA PRO A 290 -2.98 -6.53 -30.01
C PRO A 290 -2.94 -5.58 -28.79
N SER A 291 -4.03 -4.84 -28.58
CA SER A 291 -4.33 -4.19 -27.30
C SER A 291 -5.79 -4.42 -26.91
N MET A 292 -6.14 -4.18 -25.63
CA MET A 292 -7.51 -4.40 -25.13
C MET A 292 -8.06 -3.26 -24.28
N HIS A 293 -7.20 -2.49 -23.59
CA HIS A 293 -7.52 -1.23 -22.90
C HIS A 293 -6.27 -0.30 -22.83
N PHE A 294 -5.52 -0.19 -23.93
CA PHE A 294 -4.30 0.62 -23.96
C PHE A 294 -4.61 2.09 -23.71
N GLY A 295 -3.83 2.75 -22.85
CA GLY A 295 -4.03 4.16 -22.51
C GLY A 295 -5.00 4.41 -21.36
N HIS A 296 -5.53 3.37 -20.69
CA HIS A 296 -6.33 3.55 -19.47
C HIS A 296 -5.53 4.16 -18.30
N ALA A 297 -4.23 3.88 -18.24
CA ALA A 297 -3.28 4.52 -17.34
C ALA A 297 -2.06 4.98 -18.14
N VAL A 298 -1.55 6.17 -17.83
CA VAL A 298 -0.34 6.74 -18.44
C VAL A 298 0.54 7.40 -17.37
N ALA A 299 1.86 7.31 -17.54
CA ALA A 299 2.84 8.08 -16.76
C ALA A 299 3.98 8.56 -17.68
N ILE A 300 4.64 9.65 -17.33
CA ILE A 300 5.77 10.23 -18.07
C ILE A 300 6.84 10.75 -17.12
N GLN A 301 8.10 10.56 -17.49
CA GLN A 301 9.26 11.22 -16.88
C GLN A 301 10.37 11.34 -17.93
N GLY A 302 10.76 12.58 -18.24
CA GLY A 302 11.78 12.93 -19.22
C GLY A 302 11.50 12.33 -20.61
N ASP A 303 12.40 11.46 -21.05
CA ASP A 303 12.30 10.73 -22.32
C ASP A 303 11.65 9.34 -22.18
N THR A 304 10.90 9.09 -21.09
CA THR A 304 10.20 7.82 -20.83
C THR A 304 8.69 8.04 -20.68
N ILE A 305 7.89 7.30 -21.43
CA ILE A 305 6.43 7.19 -21.24
C ILE A 305 6.10 5.74 -20.91
N VAL A 306 5.17 5.54 -19.99
CA VAL A 306 4.65 4.24 -19.57
C VAL A 306 3.15 4.23 -19.84
N VAL A 307 2.64 3.18 -20.50
CA VAL A 307 1.22 3.05 -20.83
C VAL A 307 0.71 1.67 -20.43
N GLY A 308 -0.38 1.63 -19.68
CA GLY A 308 -1.05 0.38 -19.27
C GLY A 308 -1.98 -0.14 -20.36
N ASP A 309 -1.95 -1.45 -20.58
CA ASP A 309 -2.93 -2.20 -21.38
C ASP A 309 -3.47 -3.38 -20.53
N PHE A 310 -4.22 -3.02 -19.49
CA PHE A 310 -4.56 -3.95 -18.41
C PHE A 310 -5.45 -5.13 -18.84
N GLY A 311 -6.16 -5.02 -19.97
CA GLY A 311 -6.93 -6.11 -20.54
C GLY A 311 -6.06 -7.28 -21.04
N ASN A 312 -4.81 -6.99 -21.44
CA ASN A 312 -3.79 -7.98 -21.78
C ASN A 312 -2.81 -8.26 -20.61
N ALA A 313 -3.02 -7.64 -19.45
CA ALA A 313 -2.13 -7.71 -18.28
C ALA A 313 -0.65 -7.35 -18.60
N VAL A 314 -0.45 -6.29 -19.40
CA VAL A 314 0.87 -5.76 -19.77
C VAL A 314 0.97 -4.25 -19.64
N VAL A 315 2.20 -3.76 -19.56
CA VAL A 315 2.55 -2.33 -19.53
C VAL A 315 3.64 -2.05 -20.55
N HIS A 316 3.42 -1.08 -21.43
CA HIS A 316 4.35 -0.76 -22.51
C HIS A 316 5.21 0.46 -22.15
N ILE A 317 6.52 0.35 -22.42
CA ILE A 317 7.47 1.44 -22.24
C ILE A 317 7.77 2.05 -23.61
N PHE A 318 7.64 3.36 -23.73
CA PHE A 318 8.05 4.14 -24.88
C PHE A 318 9.21 5.04 -24.47
N LYS A 319 10.23 5.15 -25.33
CA LYS A 319 11.36 6.07 -25.14
C LYS A 319 11.37 7.11 -26.26
N ARG A 320 11.76 8.35 -25.94
CA ARG A 320 11.98 9.43 -26.93
C ARG A 320 13.40 9.39 -27.46
N THR A 321 13.57 9.76 -28.72
CA THR A 321 14.87 10.09 -29.33
C THR A 321 14.65 11.23 -30.32
N GLY A 322 15.21 12.41 -30.02
CA GLY A 322 14.84 13.64 -30.72
C GLY A 322 13.36 13.97 -30.47
N THR A 323 12.56 14.01 -31.53
CA THR A 323 11.10 14.21 -31.45
C THR A 323 10.29 12.92 -31.58
N THR A 324 10.94 11.78 -31.80
CA THR A 324 10.27 10.50 -32.11
C THR A 324 10.11 9.66 -30.85
N TRP A 325 8.91 9.15 -30.60
CA TRP A 325 8.64 8.15 -29.56
C TRP A 325 8.55 6.76 -30.18
N THR A 326 9.25 5.79 -29.60
CA THR A 326 9.25 4.39 -30.04
C THR A 326 8.96 3.46 -28.88
N LYS A 327 8.11 2.42 -29.10
CA LYS A 327 7.93 1.35 -28.12
C LYS A 327 9.27 0.63 -27.92
N HIS A 328 9.79 0.68 -26.70
CA HIS A 328 11.07 0.13 -26.30
C HIS A 328 10.90 -1.22 -25.59
N ASP A 329 9.87 -1.35 -24.75
CA ASP A 329 9.70 -2.51 -23.86
C ASP A 329 8.23 -2.88 -23.68
N THR A 330 7.96 -4.06 -23.12
CA THR A 330 6.62 -4.52 -22.74
C THR A 330 6.72 -5.46 -21.54
N LEU A 331 6.34 -4.92 -20.38
CA LEU A 331 6.45 -5.56 -19.07
C LEU A 331 5.18 -6.36 -18.74
N THR A 332 5.35 -7.43 -17.98
CA THR A 332 4.25 -8.24 -17.44
C THR A 332 4.68 -8.80 -16.07
N GLY A 333 3.73 -9.04 -15.17
CA GLY A 333 4.00 -9.45 -13.80
C GLY A 333 4.33 -10.94 -13.64
N ASP A 334 5.14 -11.28 -12.63
CA ASP A 334 5.33 -12.67 -12.21
C ASP A 334 4.02 -13.27 -11.66
N GLY A 335 3.81 -14.57 -11.90
CA GLY A 335 2.72 -15.33 -11.29
C GLY A 335 1.31 -14.99 -11.77
N LEU A 336 1.16 -14.22 -12.86
CA LEU A 336 -0.14 -13.93 -13.48
C LEU A 336 -0.82 -15.24 -13.94
N GLY A 337 -1.87 -15.63 -13.22
CA GLY A 337 -2.48 -16.96 -13.33
C GLY A 337 -3.95 -17.00 -12.89
N GLY A 338 -4.71 -15.95 -13.22
CA GLY A 338 -6.12 -15.81 -12.81
C GLY A 338 -6.76 -14.58 -13.46
N ARG A 339 -7.64 -13.90 -12.74
CA ARG A 339 -8.01 -12.51 -13.08
C ARG A 339 -6.81 -11.61 -12.78
N SER A 340 -6.56 -10.64 -13.65
CA SER A 340 -5.54 -9.60 -13.50
C SER A 340 -6.05 -8.32 -14.14
N ALA A 341 -5.57 -7.20 -13.62
CA ALA A 341 -5.62 -5.87 -14.19
C ALA A 341 -4.24 -5.21 -14.09
N PHE A 342 -3.17 -5.97 -14.31
CA PHE A 342 -1.79 -5.47 -14.32
C PHE A 342 -1.65 -4.30 -15.30
N GLY A 343 -1.35 -3.10 -14.77
CA GLY A 343 -1.33 -1.85 -15.56
C GLY A 343 -2.60 -1.00 -15.45
N VAL A 344 -3.53 -1.32 -14.56
CA VAL A 344 -4.73 -0.50 -14.28
C VAL A 344 -4.38 0.84 -13.63
N SER A 345 -3.27 0.89 -12.88
CA SER A 345 -2.69 2.12 -12.33
C SER A 345 -1.17 2.07 -12.41
N LEU A 346 -0.54 3.24 -12.57
CA LEU A 346 0.89 3.40 -12.82
C LEU A 346 1.41 4.62 -12.07
N ALA A 347 2.62 4.52 -11.51
CA ALA A 347 3.39 5.66 -11.04
C ALA A 347 4.89 5.43 -11.27
N LEU A 348 5.60 6.46 -11.74
CA LEU A 348 7.01 6.41 -12.15
C LEU A 348 7.76 7.55 -11.44
N ASP A 349 8.86 7.23 -10.78
CA ASP A 349 9.83 8.21 -10.26
C ASP A 349 11.26 7.63 -10.33
N GLY A 350 12.20 8.44 -10.81
CA GLY A 350 13.57 8.03 -11.08
C GLY A 350 13.62 6.77 -11.95
N ASP A 351 14.32 5.75 -11.47
CA ASP A 351 14.44 4.44 -12.09
C ASP A 351 13.38 3.43 -11.60
N THR A 352 12.34 3.83 -10.84
CA THR A 352 11.34 2.91 -10.26
C THR A 352 9.93 3.15 -10.78
N LEU A 353 9.30 2.06 -11.23
CA LEU A 353 7.94 2.01 -11.75
C LEU A 353 7.08 1.10 -10.86
N VAL A 354 6.01 1.68 -10.31
CA VAL A 354 4.96 0.95 -9.59
C VAL A 354 3.81 0.67 -10.55
N ILE A 355 3.41 -0.60 -10.60
CA ILE A 355 2.30 -1.08 -11.43
C ILE A 355 1.25 -1.72 -10.52
N GLY A 356 0.03 -1.18 -10.54
CA GLY A 356 -1.11 -1.80 -9.85
C GLY A 356 -1.68 -2.99 -10.63
N ASP A 357 -2.07 -4.03 -9.91
CA ASP A 357 -2.98 -5.08 -10.39
C ASP A 357 -4.11 -5.25 -9.37
N SER A 358 -5.18 -4.48 -9.53
CA SER A 358 -6.30 -4.48 -8.58
C SER A 358 -7.22 -5.70 -8.67
N TRP A 359 -6.99 -6.61 -9.62
CA TRP A 359 -7.83 -7.81 -9.84
C TRP A 359 -7.11 -9.13 -9.53
N TYR A 360 -5.82 -9.08 -9.18
CA TYR A 360 -5.02 -10.26 -8.83
C TYR A 360 -5.66 -11.11 -7.71
N ASP A 361 -5.79 -12.39 -7.99
CA ASP A 361 -6.23 -13.43 -7.05
C ASP A 361 -5.00 -14.16 -6.49
N THR A 362 -4.87 -14.21 -5.16
CA THR A 362 -3.77 -14.88 -4.45
C THR A 362 -3.95 -16.39 -4.30
N GLY A 363 -4.94 -16.97 -4.97
CA GLY A 363 -5.24 -18.40 -5.00
C GLY A 363 -6.46 -18.79 -4.15
N ASN A 364 -7.28 -17.82 -3.74
CA ASN A 364 -8.48 -18.02 -2.94
C ASN A 364 -9.78 -17.93 -3.78
N GLY A 365 -9.70 -17.48 -5.03
CA GLY A 365 -10.85 -17.24 -5.91
C GLY A 365 -11.39 -15.81 -5.84
N GLU A 366 -10.72 -14.91 -5.12
CA GLU A 366 -11.22 -13.57 -4.80
C GLU A 366 -10.13 -12.51 -5.02
N SER A 367 -10.45 -11.49 -5.82
CA SER A 367 -9.51 -10.46 -6.27
C SER A 367 -9.14 -9.46 -5.16
N GLN A 368 -8.14 -9.78 -4.34
CA GLN A 368 -7.60 -8.85 -3.35
C GLN A 368 -6.76 -7.72 -3.98
N GLY A 369 -6.04 -8.03 -5.07
CA GLY A 369 -5.10 -7.12 -5.72
C GLY A 369 -3.69 -7.12 -5.12
N VAL A 370 -2.71 -6.63 -5.90
CA VAL A 370 -1.27 -6.52 -5.58
C VAL A 370 -0.65 -5.28 -6.26
N LEU A 371 0.56 -4.90 -5.84
CA LEU A 371 1.45 -4.02 -6.61
C LEU A 371 2.64 -4.82 -7.14
N TYR A 372 3.18 -4.39 -8.26
CA TYR A 372 4.47 -4.82 -8.78
C TYR A 372 5.43 -3.64 -8.80
N ILE A 373 6.65 -3.84 -8.30
CA ILE A 373 7.75 -2.88 -8.36
C ILE A 373 8.71 -3.33 -9.45
N PHE A 374 8.93 -2.48 -10.45
CA PHE A 374 9.94 -2.64 -11.49
C PHE A 374 11.02 -1.56 -11.33
N THR A 375 12.27 -1.94 -11.56
CA THR A 375 13.42 -1.04 -11.50
C THR A 375 14.16 -1.06 -12.84
N GLN A 376 14.46 0.10 -13.40
CA GLN A 376 15.28 0.27 -14.59
C GLN A 376 16.73 -0.07 -14.22
N THR A 377 17.32 -0.98 -14.99
CA THR A 377 18.73 -1.37 -14.86
C THR A 377 19.44 -1.17 -16.20
N ASN A 378 20.76 -1.38 -16.23
CA ASN A 378 21.54 -1.44 -17.46
C ASN A 378 21.11 -2.56 -18.43
N GLU A 379 20.38 -3.57 -17.95
CA GLU A 379 19.90 -4.72 -18.73
C GLU A 379 18.43 -4.57 -19.17
N GLY A 380 17.73 -3.51 -18.74
CA GLY A 380 16.30 -3.29 -18.96
C GLY A 380 15.53 -3.13 -17.65
N TRP A 381 14.20 -3.16 -17.73
CA TRP A 381 13.33 -3.15 -16.55
C TRP A 381 13.29 -4.55 -15.91
N VAL A 382 13.60 -4.64 -14.63
CA VAL A 382 13.56 -5.88 -13.85
C VAL A 382 12.50 -5.76 -12.76
N GLN A 383 11.67 -6.78 -12.58
CA GLN A 383 10.73 -6.81 -11.46
C GLN A 383 11.51 -7.04 -10.15
N GLN A 384 11.61 -6.02 -9.30
CA GLN A 384 12.29 -6.11 -8.01
C GLN A 384 11.44 -6.89 -6.99
N GLN A 385 10.14 -6.58 -6.91
CA GLN A 385 9.28 -7.10 -5.84
C GLN A 385 7.80 -7.10 -6.24
N LYS A 386 7.01 -7.97 -5.61
CA LYS A 386 5.54 -7.95 -5.61
C LYS A 386 5.05 -7.67 -4.18
N LEU A 387 4.09 -6.77 -4.03
CA LEU A 387 3.57 -6.28 -2.74
C LEU A 387 2.08 -6.58 -2.61
N ALA A 388 1.64 -6.90 -1.40
CA ALA A 388 0.24 -7.04 -1.04
C ALA A 388 -0.02 -6.33 0.29
N ALA A 389 -1.25 -5.84 0.50
CA ALA A 389 -1.69 -5.30 1.78
C ALA A 389 -1.59 -6.37 2.88
N SER A 390 -1.07 -5.98 4.06
CA SER A 390 -0.84 -6.86 5.21
C SER A 390 -2.09 -7.54 5.78
N ASP A 391 -3.26 -6.91 5.59
CA ASP A 391 -4.59 -7.43 5.94
C ASP A 391 -5.48 -7.68 4.69
N GLY A 392 -4.86 -7.83 3.50
CA GLY A 392 -5.56 -7.96 2.23
C GLY A 392 -6.53 -9.15 2.16
N VAL A 393 -7.76 -8.88 1.71
CA VAL A 393 -8.83 -9.88 1.52
C VAL A 393 -9.53 -9.70 0.16
N GLY A 394 -10.34 -10.68 -0.21
CA GLY A 394 -11.05 -10.72 -1.49
C GLY A 394 -11.90 -9.48 -1.74
N SER A 395 -11.80 -8.92 -2.95
CA SER A 395 -12.49 -7.71 -3.40
C SER A 395 -12.03 -6.38 -2.78
N ASP A 396 -10.88 -6.34 -2.09
CA ASP A 396 -10.28 -5.09 -1.60
C ASP A 396 -9.90 -4.10 -2.72
N ASN A 397 -9.62 -4.63 -3.93
CA ASN A 397 -9.09 -3.87 -5.07
C ASN A 397 -7.82 -3.07 -4.74
N PHE A 398 -6.93 -3.64 -3.94
CA PHE A 398 -5.64 -3.06 -3.60
C PHE A 398 -4.77 -2.88 -4.86
N GLY A 399 -4.23 -1.68 -5.07
CA GLY A 399 -3.53 -1.32 -6.30
C GLY A 399 -4.42 -0.73 -7.40
N ALA A 400 -5.68 -0.38 -7.11
CA ALA A 400 -6.53 0.36 -8.04
C ALA A 400 -6.05 1.81 -8.27
N ALA A 401 -5.30 2.37 -7.32
CA ALA A 401 -4.54 3.61 -7.47
C ALA A 401 -3.18 3.45 -6.79
N VAL A 402 -2.13 4.04 -7.36
CA VAL A 402 -0.75 4.01 -6.85
C VAL A 402 -0.08 5.38 -7.00
N ALA A 403 0.88 5.66 -6.12
CA ALA A 403 1.79 6.79 -6.24
C ALA A 403 3.19 6.38 -5.73
N ILE A 404 4.25 6.96 -6.28
CA ILE A 404 5.64 6.82 -5.81
C ILE A 404 6.27 8.22 -5.67
N LEU A 405 7.14 8.38 -4.68
CA LEU A 405 8.02 9.54 -4.50
C LEU A 405 9.25 9.10 -3.69
N GLY A 406 10.40 8.99 -4.35
CA GLY A 406 11.62 8.38 -3.82
C GLY A 406 11.36 6.98 -3.25
N ASP A 407 11.96 6.68 -2.09
CA ASP A 407 11.78 5.44 -1.33
C ASP A 407 10.36 5.26 -0.73
N GLN A 408 9.34 6.05 -1.12
CA GLN A 408 7.96 5.95 -0.59
C GLN A 408 6.97 5.58 -1.69
N VAL A 409 6.09 4.61 -1.41
CA VAL A 409 4.99 4.18 -2.29
C VAL A 409 3.68 4.20 -1.53
N ALA A 410 2.62 4.74 -2.14
CA ALA A 410 1.26 4.71 -1.61
C ALA A 410 0.34 3.93 -2.54
N ALA A 411 -0.65 3.24 -1.97
CA ALA A 411 -1.61 2.44 -2.71
C ALA A 411 -3.03 2.51 -2.12
N GLY A 412 -4.01 2.59 -3.03
CA GLY A 412 -5.43 2.59 -2.71
C GLY A 412 -6.08 1.21 -2.78
N ALA A 413 -7.06 0.96 -1.92
CA ALA A 413 -7.92 -0.23 -1.91
C ALA A 413 -9.37 0.20 -1.59
N TRP A 414 -10.02 0.87 -2.53
CA TRP A 414 -11.38 1.42 -2.35
C TRP A 414 -12.44 0.34 -2.06
N GLY A 415 -12.19 -0.92 -2.44
CA GLY A 415 -13.09 -2.04 -2.19
C GLY A 415 -13.09 -2.54 -0.74
N LYS A 416 -12.10 -2.15 0.08
CA LYS A 416 -11.89 -2.67 1.44
C LYS A 416 -13.17 -2.59 2.29
N GLN A 417 -13.63 -3.75 2.77
CA GLN A 417 -14.65 -3.81 3.81
C GLN A 417 -14.04 -3.48 5.18
N VAL A 418 -14.69 -2.60 5.94
CA VAL A 418 -14.26 -2.21 7.29
C VAL A 418 -15.39 -2.50 8.28
N GLY A 419 -15.25 -3.59 9.03
CA GLY A 419 -16.29 -4.05 9.96
C GLY A 419 -17.57 -4.48 9.21
N SER A 420 -18.67 -3.77 9.41
CA SER A 420 -19.93 -3.96 8.67
C SER A 420 -19.94 -3.28 7.29
N ASN A 421 -19.04 -2.30 7.07
CA ASN A 421 -19.19 -1.32 6.01
C ASN A 421 -18.46 -1.80 4.75
N SER A 422 -19.24 -2.16 3.73
CA SER A 422 -18.78 -2.59 2.42
C SER A 422 -18.25 -1.42 1.60
N LEU A 423 -17.16 -1.62 0.85
CA LEU A 423 -16.55 -0.59 -0.01
C LEU A 423 -16.23 0.74 0.73
N GLN A 424 -16.00 0.69 2.05
CA GLN A 424 -15.61 1.87 2.82
C GLN A 424 -14.22 2.36 2.39
N GLY A 425 -13.34 1.41 2.06
CA GLY A 425 -12.02 1.66 1.49
C GLY A 425 -10.90 1.83 2.52
N ALA A 426 -9.68 1.60 2.04
CA ALA A 426 -8.43 1.79 2.77
C ALA A 426 -7.31 2.33 1.86
N ALA A 427 -6.30 2.92 2.47
CA ALA A 427 -5.04 3.28 1.82
C ALA A 427 -3.85 2.76 2.61
N TYR A 428 -2.74 2.47 1.93
CA TYR A 428 -1.54 1.85 2.49
C TYR A 428 -0.31 2.63 2.04
N HIS A 429 0.73 2.63 2.88
CA HIS A 429 2.04 3.20 2.57
C HIS A 429 3.13 2.15 2.80
N PHE A 430 4.00 2.04 1.80
CA PHE A 430 5.17 1.20 1.77
C PHE A 430 6.41 2.09 1.68
N ALA A 431 7.50 1.68 2.31
CA ALA A 431 8.78 2.33 2.15
C ALA A 431 9.85 1.31 1.79
N HIS A 432 10.78 1.72 0.95
CA HIS A 432 12.02 0.99 0.73
C HIS A 432 12.95 1.20 1.93
N ASN A 433 13.61 0.14 2.36
CA ASN A 433 14.52 0.16 3.52
C ASN A 433 16.01 0.05 3.14
N GLY A 434 16.33 0.11 1.85
CA GLY A 434 17.66 -0.13 1.29
C GLY A 434 17.85 -1.53 0.72
N GLU A 435 17.05 -2.51 1.13
CA GLU A 435 17.06 -3.89 0.62
C GLU A 435 15.74 -4.30 -0.06
N SER A 436 14.61 -3.82 0.48
CA SER A 436 13.25 -4.23 0.07
C SER A 436 12.19 -3.20 0.46
N TRP A 437 11.03 -3.29 -0.19
CA TRP A 437 9.84 -2.51 0.13
C TRP A 437 9.00 -3.23 1.20
N ALA A 438 8.60 -2.50 2.25
CA ALA A 438 7.80 -3.03 3.35
C ALA A 438 6.66 -2.07 3.73
N GLU A 439 5.48 -2.60 4.06
CA GLU A 439 4.35 -1.82 4.56
C GLU A 439 4.72 -1.13 5.89
N GLN A 440 4.47 0.17 5.97
CA GLN A 440 4.75 1.02 7.13
C GLN A 440 3.46 1.42 7.85
N ALA A 441 2.38 1.58 7.10
CA ALA A 441 1.13 2.18 7.58
C ALA A 441 -0.05 1.75 6.72
N SER A 442 -1.25 1.69 7.33
CA SER A 442 -2.51 1.64 6.61
C SER A 442 -3.59 2.46 7.33
N TRP A 443 -4.41 3.17 6.55
CA TRP A 443 -5.44 4.08 7.02
C TRP A 443 -6.83 3.62 6.58
N ARG A 444 -7.80 3.81 7.47
CA ARG A 444 -9.24 3.55 7.31
C ARG A 444 -9.95 4.69 8.05
N LEU A 445 -11.07 5.20 7.53
CA LEU A 445 -11.86 6.23 8.22
C LEU A 445 -12.53 5.65 9.48
N SER A 446 -12.36 6.28 10.64
CA SER A 446 -12.99 5.85 11.90
C SER A 446 -14.51 6.02 11.92
N ASP A 447 -15.00 6.90 11.07
CA ASP A 447 -16.37 7.32 10.84
C ASP A 447 -16.74 7.19 9.35
N GLY A 448 -16.12 6.23 8.67
CA GLY A 448 -16.46 5.87 7.28
C GLY A 448 -17.78 5.11 7.17
N ALA A 449 -18.45 5.23 6.04
CA ALA A 449 -19.72 4.57 5.73
C ALA A 449 -19.58 3.45 4.68
N ASP A 450 -20.67 2.74 4.40
CA ASP A 450 -20.78 1.93 3.18
C ASP A 450 -20.50 2.81 1.95
N SER A 451 -19.67 2.32 1.04
CA SER A 451 -19.35 2.97 -0.25
C SER A 451 -18.65 4.34 -0.20
N ASP A 452 -18.00 4.74 0.90
CA ASP A 452 -17.13 5.95 0.94
C ASP A 452 -15.99 5.92 -0.11
N TYR A 453 -15.52 4.72 -0.49
CA TYR A 453 -14.40 4.45 -1.42
C TYR A 453 -13.11 5.20 -1.03
N PHE A 454 -12.77 5.24 0.27
CA PHE A 454 -11.52 5.83 0.74
C PHE A 454 -10.31 5.10 0.13
N GLY A 455 -9.38 5.84 -0.45
CA GLY A 455 -8.30 5.27 -1.27
C GLY A 455 -8.70 4.98 -2.72
N ASN A 456 -9.72 5.66 -3.26
CA ASN A 456 -10.02 5.61 -4.70
C ASN A 456 -8.93 6.30 -5.54
N ALA A 457 -8.34 7.38 -5.02
CA ALA A 457 -7.15 8.03 -5.56
C ALA A 457 -6.14 8.27 -4.43
N VAL A 458 -4.84 8.26 -4.77
CA VAL A 458 -3.73 8.56 -3.84
C VAL A 458 -2.68 9.41 -4.55
N ALA A 459 -2.05 10.33 -3.83
CA ALA A 459 -0.90 11.10 -4.33
C ALA A 459 0.11 11.36 -3.20
N LEU A 460 1.40 11.20 -3.49
CA LEU A 460 2.48 11.54 -2.56
C LEU A 460 2.95 12.98 -2.77
N TYR A 461 3.45 13.59 -1.71
CA TYR A 461 4.15 14.87 -1.71
C TYR A 461 5.28 14.82 -0.68
N GLU A 462 6.21 15.79 -0.70
CA GLU A 462 7.53 15.74 -0.03
C GLU A 462 7.54 15.17 1.40
N ASN A 463 6.51 15.45 2.21
CA ASN A 463 6.39 14.97 3.58
C ASN A 463 5.04 14.30 3.90
N GLY A 464 4.30 13.81 2.90
CA GLY A 464 2.94 13.31 3.15
C GLY A 464 2.25 12.55 2.01
N LEU A 465 1.01 12.19 2.31
CA LEU A 465 0.11 11.42 1.45
C LEU A 465 -1.27 12.12 1.40
N LEU A 466 -1.83 12.23 0.20
CA LEU A 466 -3.21 12.63 -0.09
C LEU A 466 -4.03 11.39 -0.48
N ILE A 467 -5.29 11.32 -0.02
CA ILE A 467 -6.16 10.15 -0.17
C ILE A 467 -7.59 10.61 -0.48
N GLY A 468 -8.14 10.20 -1.63
CA GLY A 468 -9.51 10.51 -2.03
C GLY A 468 -10.56 9.53 -1.48
N ALA A 469 -11.72 10.05 -1.09
CA ALA A 469 -12.95 9.32 -0.77
C ALA A 469 -14.12 10.02 -1.48
N PRO A 470 -14.29 9.83 -2.81
CA PRO A 470 -15.18 10.66 -3.65
C PRO A 470 -16.67 10.49 -3.37
N TYR A 471 -17.09 9.34 -2.86
CA TYR A 471 -18.49 9.03 -2.55
C TYR A 471 -18.83 9.27 -1.08
N ARG A 472 -17.90 9.85 -0.31
CA ARG A 472 -18.13 10.14 1.11
C ARG A 472 -19.24 11.17 1.29
N ASP A 473 -20.26 10.75 2.01
CA ASP A 473 -21.44 11.56 2.35
C ASP A 473 -21.12 12.67 3.34
N SER A 474 -21.94 13.71 3.30
CA SER A 474 -21.86 14.89 4.18
C SER A 474 -23.27 15.40 4.52
N SER A 475 -23.51 16.71 4.58
CA SER A 475 -24.87 17.26 4.42
C SER A 475 -25.40 17.15 2.99
N VAL A 476 -24.55 16.73 2.04
CA VAL A 476 -24.84 16.44 0.64
C VAL A 476 -24.30 15.03 0.31
N THR A 477 -25.11 14.22 -0.38
CA THR A 477 -24.75 12.86 -0.83
C THR A 477 -23.70 12.89 -1.93
N ASP A 478 -22.79 11.91 -1.98
CA ASP A 478 -21.71 11.79 -2.98
C ASP A 478 -20.83 13.06 -3.10
N ARG A 479 -20.75 13.89 -2.05
CA ARG A 479 -19.97 15.14 -2.09
C ARG A 479 -18.48 14.86 -2.29
N GLY A 480 -17.98 13.87 -1.55
CA GLY A 480 -16.58 13.48 -1.51
C GLY A 480 -15.71 14.32 -0.59
N VAL A 481 -14.60 13.72 -0.15
CA VAL A 481 -13.57 14.35 0.69
C VAL A 481 -12.20 13.83 0.26
N VAL A 482 -11.20 14.71 0.19
CA VAL A 482 -9.78 14.31 0.19
C VAL A 482 -9.22 14.50 1.59
N TYR A 483 -8.49 13.51 2.07
CA TYR A 483 -7.73 13.57 3.31
C TYR A 483 -6.24 13.71 3.03
N TYR A 484 -5.51 14.34 3.93
CA TYR A 484 -4.05 14.32 3.97
C TYR A 484 -3.54 13.79 5.32
N THR A 485 -2.34 13.23 5.29
CA THR A 485 -1.54 12.93 6.49
C THR A 485 -0.05 13.13 6.19
N LYS A 486 0.78 13.23 7.23
CA LYS A 486 2.23 13.34 7.11
C LYS A 486 2.88 11.98 7.19
N LEU A 487 3.82 11.72 6.30
CA LEU A 487 4.65 10.53 6.30
C LEU A 487 5.95 10.85 7.05
N LEU A 488 6.24 10.12 8.12
CA LEU A 488 7.42 10.39 8.93
C LEU A 488 8.69 9.85 8.23
N PRO A 489 9.78 10.62 8.16
CA PRO A 489 11.05 10.16 7.59
C PRO A 489 11.57 8.93 8.34
N GLN A 490 12.25 8.05 7.61
CA GLN A 490 12.91 6.90 8.19
C GLN A 490 14.16 7.36 8.95
N ASN A 491 14.26 7.05 10.24
CA ASN A 491 15.49 7.33 10.96
C ASN A 491 16.54 6.24 10.69
N ILE A 492 17.78 6.65 10.50
CA ILE A 492 18.95 5.81 10.21
C ILE A 492 19.94 5.95 11.37
N ILE A 493 20.45 4.82 11.87
CA ILE A 493 21.57 4.79 12.82
C ILE A 493 22.87 4.61 12.04
N THR A 494 23.79 5.57 12.15
CA THR A 494 25.18 5.41 11.74
C THR A 494 25.99 4.93 12.95
N PHE A 495 26.35 3.65 12.98
CA PHE A 495 27.18 3.03 14.01
C PHE A 495 28.36 2.35 13.34
N ALA A 496 29.59 2.78 13.64
CA ALA A 496 30.80 2.20 13.06
C ALA A 496 31.13 0.82 13.68
N PRO A 497 31.74 -0.12 12.93
CA PRO A 497 32.23 -1.37 13.49
C PRO A 497 33.18 -1.13 14.66
N LEU A 498 33.02 -1.92 15.72
CA LEU A 498 33.85 -1.83 16.93
C LEU A 498 35.14 -2.65 16.75
N PRO A 499 36.30 -2.14 17.22
CA PRO A 499 37.55 -2.91 17.23
C PRO A 499 37.54 -3.96 18.35
N ASP A 500 38.39 -4.98 18.20
CA ASP A 500 38.69 -5.93 19.28
C ASP A 500 39.43 -5.20 20.43
N HIS A 501 39.12 -5.60 21.67
CA HIS A 501 39.58 -4.95 22.89
C HIS A 501 40.25 -5.91 23.86
N ALA A 502 41.25 -5.42 24.59
CA ALA A 502 41.82 -6.16 25.70
C ALA A 502 40.90 -6.06 26.92
N LEU A 503 40.76 -7.13 27.72
CA LEU A 503 40.02 -7.06 28.99
C LEU A 503 40.62 -6.01 29.95
N SER A 504 41.92 -5.72 29.82
CA SER A 504 42.65 -4.69 30.54
C SER A 504 42.35 -3.25 30.10
N ASP A 505 41.65 -3.03 28.97
CA ASP A 505 41.15 -1.71 28.57
C ASP A 505 40.04 -1.21 29.52
N GLY A 506 39.34 -2.15 30.19
CA GLY A 506 38.36 -1.89 31.24
C GLY A 506 37.03 -1.35 30.73
N SER A 507 37.01 -0.13 30.17
CA SER A 507 35.79 0.52 29.68
C SER A 507 36.04 1.56 28.60
N PHE A 508 35.12 1.68 27.64
CA PHE A 508 35.19 2.64 26.54
C PHE A 508 33.80 3.22 26.18
N THR A 509 33.79 4.34 25.45
CA THR A 509 32.55 5.04 25.05
C THR A 509 32.14 4.72 23.62
N LEU A 510 30.87 4.39 23.43
CA LEU A 510 30.23 4.21 22.11
C LEU A 510 29.86 5.57 21.50
N SER A 511 29.98 5.65 20.18
CA SER A 511 29.59 6.81 19.38
C SER A 511 28.89 6.37 18.08
N ALA A 512 27.57 6.28 18.15
CA ALA A 512 26.66 6.19 17.01
C ALA A 512 25.79 7.45 16.94
N THR A 513 25.29 7.78 15.75
CA THR A 513 24.42 8.94 15.52
C THR A 513 23.14 8.53 14.81
N ALA A 514 22.02 9.17 15.17
CA ALA A 514 20.76 9.07 14.45
C ALA A 514 20.62 10.21 13.44
N SER A 515 20.09 9.93 12.24
CA SER A 515 19.79 10.97 11.24
C SER A 515 18.76 12.01 11.72
N SER A 516 17.87 11.63 12.64
CA SER A 516 16.91 12.54 13.30
C SER A 516 17.52 13.37 14.45
N GLY A 517 18.79 13.15 14.80
CA GLY A 517 19.42 13.73 15.99
C GLY A 517 18.92 13.19 17.34
N LEU A 518 18.01 12.21 17.34
CA LEU A 518 17.48 11.62 18.58
C LEU A 518 18.53 10.75 19.31
N PRO A 519 18.50 10.65 20.66
CA PRO A 519 19.45 9.85 21.42
C PRO A 519 19.40 8.36 21.06
N ILE A 520 20.58 7.76 20.87
CA ILE A 520 20.74 6.31 20.70
C ILE A 520 20.66 5.61 22.07
N ILE A 521 19.96 4.48 22.10
CA ILE A 521 19.96 3.52 23.21
C ILE A 521 20.90 2.38 22.84
N TYR A 522 21.79 2.00 23.77
CA TYR A 522 22.69 0.86 23.57
C TYR A 522 22.33 -0.28 24.51
N THR A 523 22.36 -1.51 23.99
CA THR A 523 22.16 -2.74 24.77
C THR A 523 23.18 -3.81 24.35
N THR A 524 23.35 -4.85 25.17
CA THR A 524 24.24 -5.99 24.89
C THR A 524 23.45 -7.28 24.92
N SER A 525 23.63 -8.12 23.91
CA SER A 525 23.11 -9.49 23.90
C SER A 525 24.04 -10.48 24.61
N THR A 526 25.17 -9.98 25.12
CA THR A 526 26.28 -10.75 25.71
C THR A 526 26.66 -10.27 27.13
N PRO A 527 25.69 -10.16 28.08
CA PRO A 527 25.89 -9.53 29.39
C PRO A 527 26.90 -10.24 30.32
N ALA A 528 27.38 -11.43 29.95
CA ALA A 528 28.45 -12.15 30.65
C ALA A 528 29.87 -11.73 30.21
N VAL A 529 30.01 -11.11 29.03
CA VAL A 529 31.28 -10.66 28.44
C VAL A 529 31.48 -9.15 28.66
N CYS A 530 30.41 -8.38 28.52
CA CYS A 530 30.41 -6.93 28.61
C CYS A 530 29.07 -6.40 29.14
N SER A 531 29.08 -5.30 29.90
CA SER A 531 27.89 -4.54 30.31
C SER A 531 27.88 -3.15 29.69
N ILE A 532 26.73 -2.47 29.72
CA ILE A 532 26.57 -1.10 29.21
C ILE A 532 25.82 -0.25 30.23
N GLU A 533 26.31 0.98 30.46
CA GLU A 533 25.58 2.03 31.17
C GLU A 533 25.65 3.33 30.35
N GLY A 534 24.48 3.85 29.93
CA GLY A 534 24.41 4.98 28.98
C GLY A 534 25.04 4.60 27.63
N ASN A 535 26.18 5.22 27.30
CA ASN A 535 27.02 4.85 26.15
C ASN A 535 28.38 4.27 26.56
N VAL A 536 28.61 3.94 27.83
CA VAL A 536 29.86 3.34 28.31
C VAL A 536 29.73 1.82 28.32
N VAL A 537 30.61 1.12 27.60
CA VAL A 537 30.78 -0.34 27.71
C VAL A 537 31.81 -0.62 28.79
N THR A 538 31.52 -1.59 29.67
CA THR A 538 32.49 -2.16 30.61
C THR A 538 32.77 -3.60 30.22
N LEU A 539 34.05 -3.98 30.16
CA LEU A 539 34.50 -5.33 29.83
C LEU A 539 34.57 -6.19 31.10
N LEU A 540 33.99 -7.39 31.06
CA LEU A 540 33.79 -8.24 32.25
C LEU A 540 34.54 -9.57 32.16
N ALA A 541 34.63 -10.16 30.96
CA ALA A 541 35.33 -11.42 30.72
C ALA A 541 35.83 -11.50 29.26
N PRO A 542 36.81 -12.37 28.94
CA PRO A 542 37.18 -12.66 27.56
C PRO A 542 36.05 -13.42 26.84
N GLY A 543 35.81 -13.11 25.57
CA GLY A 543 34.73 -13.66 24.77
C GLY A 543 34.29 -12.70 23.67
N GLN A 544 33.25 -13.05 22.92
CA GLN A 544 32.65 -12.13 21.94
C GLN A 544 31.65 -11.20 22.65
N CYS A 545 31.86 -9.89 22.54
CA CYS A 545 30.90 -8.88 22.98
C CYS A 545 30.08 -8.40 21.77
N THR A 546 28.76 -8.36 21.90
CA THR A 546 27.82 -7.90 20.87
C THR A 546 26.97 -6.76 21.40
N ILE A 547 27.09 -5.60 20.74
CA ILE A 547 26.44 -4.33 21.09
C ILE A 547 25.35 -4.04 20.04
N ILE A 548 24.13 -3.79 20.51
CA ILE A 548 22.99 -3.36 19.69
C ILE A 548 22.72 -1.89 19.99
N ALA A 549 22.83 -1.04 18.97
CA ALA A 549 22.38 0.34 18.99
C ALA A 549 20.96 0.42 18.41
N SER A 550 20.02 1.00 19.15
CA SER A 550 18.64 1.18 18.75
C SER A 550 18.13 2.60 19.01
N GLN A 551 17.05 2.98 18.36
CA GLN A 551 16.46 4.31 18.48
C GLN A 551 14.94 4.21 18.19
N PRO A 552 14.06 4.57 19.14
CA PRO A 552 12.62 4.29 19.06
C PRO A 552 11.81 5.27 18.19
N GLY A 553 12.33 6.46 17.88
CA GLY A 553 11.64 7.47 17.08
C GLY A 553 10.83 8.45 17.93
N ASN A 554 10.10 9.33 17.25
CA ASN A 554 9.16 10.28 17.84
C ASN A 554 8.14 10.72 16.78
N ASP A 555 7.22 11.61 17.13
CA ASP A 555 6.17 12.14 16.23
C ASP A 555 6.69 12.90 14.99
N GLN A 556 8.00 12.98 14.79
CA GLN A 556 8.68 13.59 13.64
C GLN A 556 9.58 12.62 12.86
N ALA A 557 9.85 11.41 13.36
CA ALA A 557 10.71 10.41 12.69
C ALA A 557 10.40 8.98 13.16
N ARG A 558 10.35 8.03 12.21
CA ARG A 558 10.11 6.59 12.49
C ARG A 558 11.18 5.99 13.42
N PRO A 559 10.88 4.85 14.10
CA PRO A 559 11.90 4.02 14.72
C PRO A 559 13.00 3.67 13.72
N ALA A 560 14.25 3.60 14.17
CA ALA A 560 15.35 3.20 13.31
C ALA A 560 15.54 1.68 13.31
N ILE A 561 16.02 1.13 12.20
CA ILE A 561 16.48 -0.26 12.15
C ILE A 561 17.69 -0.38 13.09
N GLU A 562 17.66 -1.35 14.00
CA GLU A 562 18.72 -1.56 14.98
C GLU A 562 20.03 -1.95 14.28
N GLN A 563 21.16 -1.49 14.82
CA GLN A 563 22.50 -1.78 14.30
C GLN A 563 23.28 -2.61 15.33
N SER A 564 23.72 -3.80 14.94
CA SER A 564 24.40 -4.75 15.81
C SER A 564 25.84 -4.96 15.36
N HIS A 565 26.81 -4.63 16.24
CA HIS A 565 28.24 -4.90 16.01
C HIS A 565 28.79 -5.84 17.07
N SER A 566 29.64 -6.77 16.65
CA SER A 566 30.31 -7.73 17.52
C SER A 566 31.83 -7.60 17.42
N PHE A 567 32.52 -7.64 18.55
CA PHE A 567 33.98 -7.59 18.65
C PHE A 567 34.48 -8.60 19.70
N MET A 568 35.77 -8.95 19.64
CA MET A 568 36.40 -9.85 20.58
C MET A 568 36.98 -9.10 21.78
N VAL A 569 36.68 -9.59 22.97
CA VAL A 569 37.37 -9.25 24.23
C VAL A 569 38.39 -10.34 24.49
N PHE A 570 39.68 -9.99 24.57
CA PHE A 570 40.76 -10.96 24.77
C PHE A 570 41.56 -10.68 26.06
N ASP A 571 42.06 -11.74 26.68
CA ASP A 571 43.03 -11.63 27.77
C ASP A 571 44.44 -11.50 27.20
N THR A 572 45.05 -10.33 27.37
CA THR A 572 46.44 -10.05 26.99
C THR A 572 47.45 -11.02 27.57
N ILE A 573 47.22 -11.58 28.77
CA ILE A 573 48.13 -12.54 29.39
C ILE A 573 48.03 -13.88 28.65
N LEU A 574 46.82 -14.41 28.50
CA LEU A 574 46.59 -15.70 27.83
C LEU A 574 47.01 -15.67 26.36
N ASP A 575 46.68 -14.60 25.63
CA ASP A 575 47.02 -14.44 24.21
C ASP A 575 48.54 -14.22 23.99
N THR A 576 49.21 -13.46 24.87
CA THR A 576 50.69 -13.34 24.82
C THR A 576 51.36 -14.68 25.11
N ILE A 577 50.86 -15.45 26.09
CA ILE A 577 51.34 -16.81 26.37
C ILE A 577 51.10 -17.72 25.16
N HIS A 578 49.94 -17.65 24.50
CA HIS A 578 49.63 -18.46 23.34
C HIS A 578 50.52 -18.12 22.14
N LYS A 579 50.74 -16.82 21.86
CA LYS A 579 51.63 -16.33 20.78
C LYS A 579 53.10 -16.63 21.03
N LEU A 580 53.54 -16.69 22.29
CA LEU A 580 54.90 -17.15 22.65
C LEU A 580 55.06 -18.67 22.58
N LEU A 581 54.01 -19.44 22.88
CA LEU A 581 54.07 -20.92 22.89
C LEU A 581 53.80 -21.57 21.54
N LEU A 582 52.98 -21.00 20.65
CA LEU A 582 52.72 -21.59 19.33
C LEU A 582 54.01 -21.89 18.54
N PRO A 583 54.99 -20.96 18.43
CA PRO A 583 56.27 -21.23 17.77
C PRO A 583 57.13 -22.28 18.46
N LEU A 584 56.95 -22.50 19.78
CA LEU A 584 57.65 -23.55 20.53
C LEU A 584 56.97 -24.92 20.40
N ILE A 585 55.66 -24.95 20.16
CA ILE A 585 54.87 -26.18 19.99
C ILE A 585 54.91 -26.69 18.54
N GLN A 586 55.08 -25.81 17.54
CA GLN A 586 55.21 -26.21 16.12
C GLN A 586 56.65 -26.52 15.67
N ASN A 587 57.64 -26.40 16.55
CA ASN A 587 59.05 -26.73 16.28
C ASN A 587 59.57 -27.90 17.16
N ASN A 588 58.67 -28.71 17.71
CA ASN A 588 58.95 -29.99 18.41
C ASN A 588 58.02 -31.09 17.86
#